data_AF-A0A7C8UY23-F1
#
_entry.id   AF-A0A7C8UY23-F1
#
_cell.length_a   1.000
_cell.length_b   1.000
_cell.length_c   1.000
_cell.angle_alpha   90.00
_cell.angle_beta   90.00
_cell.angle_gamma   90.00
#
_symmetry.space_group_name_H-M   'P 1'
#
loop_
_entity.id
_entity.type
_entity.pdbx_description
1 polymer ?
#
loop_
_entity_poly.entity_id
_entity_poly.type
_entity_poly.pdbx_seq_one_letter_code
_entity_poly.pdbx_strand_id
1 'polypeptide(L)'
;MPPPSPLKIKTSSVTRLIKEEQSYHKELASQKARLQRMEDNNEDEYEIKQQVCYNNLLNGCGLVLKKVVADTEQMIPAVQQKLEQAVEALELQLELIEEETDEKKAAVLAIEEAKKIYEGQPSSVGNSLFTEAA
;
A
#
# COMPACT_ATOMS: atom_id res chain seq x y z
N MET A 1 -27.63 -8.34 -11.16
CA MET A 1 -27.27 -8.01 -9.76
C MET A 1 -27.69 -6.57 -9.49
N PRO A 2 -28.26 -6.27 -8.32
CA PRO A 2 -28.52 -4.89 -7.93
C PRO A 2 -27.19 -4.11 -7.81
N PRO A 3 -27.19 -2.79 -8.04
CA PRO A 3 -26.00 -1.97 -7.84
C PRO A 3 -25.56 -2.02 -6.36
N PRO A 4 -24.24 -2.01 -6.09
CA PRO A 4 -23.73 -2.00 -4.72
C PRO A 4 -24.16 -0.73 -3.98
N SER A 5 -24.37 -0.84 -2.68
CA SER A 5 -24.75 0.28 -1.83
C SER A 5 -23.62 1.34 -1.76
N PRO A 6 -23.95 2.61 -1.49
CA PRO A 6 -22.94 3.65 -1.27
C PRO A 6 -21.94 3.31 -0.17
N LEU A 7 -22.41 2.66 0.90
CA LEU A 7 -21.57 2.19 2.00
C LEU A 7 -20.56 1.15 1.49
N LYS A 8 -21.03 0.12 0.77
CA LYS A 8 -20.17 -0.94 0.23
C LYS A 8 -19.13 -0.41 -0.76
N ILE A 9 -19.49 0.59 -1.57
CA ILE A 9 -18.56 1.27 -2.49
C ILE A 9 -17.44 1.97 -1.70
N LYS A 10 -17.80 2.76 -0.69
CA LYS A 10 -16.83 3.50 0.14
C LYS A 10 -15.93 2.55 0.94
N THR A 11 -16.50 1.51 1.56
CA THR A 11 -15.74 0.44 2.22
C THR A 11 -14.73 -0.18 1.27
N SER A 12 -15.14 -0.55 0.06
CA SER A 12 -14.26 -1.13 -0.96
C SER A 12 -13.14 -0.16 -1.38
N SER A 13 -13.39 1.15 -1.37
CA SER A 13 -12.37 2.17 -1.67
C SER A 13 -11.29 2.23 -0.59
N VAL A 14 -11.69 2.33 0.69
CA VAL A 14 -10.77 2.31 1.86
C VAL A 14 -9.92 1.04 1.85
N THR A 15 -10.60 -0.09 1.64
CA THR A 15 -10.02 -1.42 1.54
C THR A 15 -8.93 -1.52 0.46
N ARG A 16 -9.17 -0.94 -0.72
CA ARG A 16 -8.17 -0.94 -1.81
C ARG A 16 -6.96 -0.08 -1.44
N LEU A 17 -7.18 1.07 -0.82
CA LEU A 17 -6.10 1.98 -0.40
C LEU A 17 -5.23 1.35 0.68
N ILE A 18 -5.81 0.59 1.62
CA ILE A 18 -5.05 -0.22 2.60
C ILE A 18 -4.12 -1.20 1.89
N LYS A 19 -4.62 -1.92 0.87
CA LYS A 19 -3.79 -2.89 0.11
C LYS A 19 -2.68 -2.21 -0.69
N GLU A 20 -2.98 -1.05 -1.27
CA GLU A 20 -2.03 -0.25 -2.03
C GLU A 20 -0.88 0.23 -1.12
N GLU A 21 -1.20 0.75 0.06
CA GLU A 21 -0.23 1.15 1.09
C GLU A 21 0.68 -0.03 1.49
N GLN A 22 0.08 -1.19 1.80
CA GLN A 22 0.83 -2.39 2.17
C GLN A 22 1.74 -2.88 1.04
N SER A 23 1.28 -2.73 -0.21
CA SER A 23 2.08 -3.06 -1.40
C SER A 23 3.32 -2.17 -1.48
N TYR A 24 3.17 -0.86 -1.30
CA TYR A 24 4.29 0.07 -1.31
C TYR A 24 5.30 -0.22 -0.18
N HIS A 25 4.84 -0.59 1.02
CA HIS A 25 5.75 -0.99 2.10
C HIS A 25 6.52 -2.28 1.79
N LYS A 26 5.86 -3.30 1.23
CA LYS A 26 6.52 -4.55 0.80
C LYS A 26 7.54 -4.30 -0.30
N GLU A 27 7.18 -3.47 -1.26
CA GLU A 27 8.06 -3.10 -2.36
C GLU A 27 9.29 -2.34 -1.83
N LEU A 28 9.10 -1.35 -0.96
CA LEU A 28 10.17 -0.60 -0.33
C LEU A 28 11.13 -1.51 0.45
N ALA A 29 10.60 -2.47 1.21
CA ALA A 29 11.41 -3.45 1.93
C ALA A 29 12.24 -4.33 0.98
N SER A 30 11.63 -4.80 -0.12
CA SER A 30 12.32 -5.61 -1.13
C SER A 30 13.43 -4.82 -1.83
N GLN A 31 13.16 -3.58 -2.24
CA GLN A 31 14.11 -2.71 -2.91
C GLN A 31 15.27 -2.32 -1.96
N LYS A 32 14.98 -1.98 -0.70
CA LYS A 32 16.01 -1.69 0.33
C LYS A 32 16.90 -2.91 0.59
N ALA A 33 16.31 -4.12 0.69
CA ALA A 33 17.08 -5.35 0.85
C ALA A 33 17.98 -5.65 -0.36
N ARG A 34 17.51 -5.39 -1.58
CA ARG A 34 18.31 -5.52 -2.81
C ARG A 34 19.47 -4.52 -2.81
N LEU A 35 19.20 -3.26 -2.47
CA LEU A 35 20.22 -2.22 -2.40
C LEU A 35 21.31 -2.57 -1.38
N GLN A 36 20.91 -3.04 -0.20
CA GLN A 36 21.84 -3.46 0.85
C GLN A 36 22.73 -4.63 0.39
N ARG A 37 22.17 -5.65 -0.27
CA ARG A 37 22.97 -6.76 -0.83
C ARG A 37 24.00 -6.28 -1.86
N MET A 38 23.63 -5.31 -2.71
CA MET A 38 24.55 -4.74 -3.69
C MET A 38 25.68 -3.94 -3.01
N GLU A 39 25.37 -3.22 -1.92
CA GLU A 39 26.37 -2.50 -1.12
C GLU A 39 27.31 -3.46 -0.36
N ASP A 40 26.75 -4.50 0.25
CA ASP A 40 27.49 -5.49 1.06
C ASP A 40 28.43 -6.36 0.21
N ASN A 41 27.99 -6.76 -1.00
CA ASN A 41 28.79 -7.61 -1.88
C ASN A 41 29.94 -6.86 -2.56
N ASN A 42 30.05 -5.52 -2.40
CA ASN A 42 30.90 -4.65 -3.23
C ASN A 42 30.86 -5.07 -4.70
N GLU A 43 29.66 -5.44 -5.19
CA GLU A 43 29.49 -5.96 -6.55
C GLU A 43 30.06 -4.92 -7.50
N ASP A 44 31.18 -5.29 -8.10
CA ASP A 44 32.01 -4.41 -8.91
C ASP A 44 31.09 -3.78 -9.95
N GLU A 45 31.20 -2.47 -10.11
CA GLU A 45 30.28 -1.63 -10.89
C GLU A 45 30.05 -2.15 -12.34
N TYR A 46 30.91 -3.09 -12.77
CA TYR A 46 30.94 -3.81 -14.03
C TYR A 46 29.97 -5.01 -14.16
N GLU A 47 29.79 -5.87 -13.14
CA GLU A 47 28.85 -7.01 -13.24
C GLU A 47 27.39 -6.53 -13.27
N ILE A 48 27.09 -5.50 -12.48
CA ILE A 48 25.80 -4.83 -12.50
C ILE A 48 25.57 -4.10 -13.84
N LYS A 49 26.63 -3.53 -14.44
CA LYS A 49 26.55 -2.97 -15.81
C LYS A 49 26.17 -4.05 -16.83
N GLN A 50 26.66 -5.28 -16.72
CA GLN A 50 26.35 -6.29 -17.74
C GLN A 50 24.89 -6.79 -17.67
N GLN A 51 24.31 -6.86 -16.46
CA GLN A 51 22.94 -7.35 -16.28
C GLN A 51 21.86 -6.25 -16.34
N VAL A 52 22.22 -4.99 -16.09
CA VAL A 52 21.29 -3.84 -16.08
C VAL A 52 21.57 -2.83 -17.20
N CYS A 53 22.82 -2.66 -17.66
CA CYS A 53 23.17 -1.67 -18.69
C CYS A 53 22.80 -2.12 -20.12
N TYR A 54 22.38 -3.37 -20.34
CA TYR A 54 21.73 -3.74 -21.60
C TYR A 54 20.38 -3.02 -21.77
N ASN A 55 19.76 -2.54 -20.70
CA ASN A 55 18.44 -1.92 -20.78
C ASN A 55 18.40 -0.39 -20.68
N ASN A 56 19.40 0.32 -20.15
CA ASN A 56 19.46 1.80 -20.30
C ASN A 56 20.85 2.36 -19.96
N LEU A 57 21.43 3.02 -20.96
CA LEU A 57 22.74 3.68 -20.96
C LEU A 57 22.66 5.05 -20.26
N LEU A 58 22.49 5.14 -18.94
CA LEU A 58 22.64 6.42 -18.20
C LEU A 58 22.83 6.18 -16.70
N ASN A 59 24.01 6.57 -16.19
CA ASN A 59 24.39 6.80 -14.79
C ASN A 59 24.27 5.59 -13.82
N GLY A 60 25.37 5.27 -13.13
CA GLY A 60 25.58 4.06 -12.32
C GLY A 60 24.34 3.47 -11.63
N CYS A 61 24.15 2.15 -11.79
CA CYS A 61 22.97 1.42 -11.34
C CYS A 61 22.60 1.62 -9.86
N GLY A 62 23.58 1.91 -9.00
CA GLY A 62 23.35 2.27 -7.59
C GLY A 62 22.53 3.56 -7.41
N LEU A 63 22.74 4.57 -8.28
CA LEU A 63 21.96 5.81 -8.28
C LEU A 63 20.51 5.57 -8.75
N VAL A 64 20.32 4.69 -9.73
CA VAL A 64 18.99 4.34 -10.25
C VAL A 64 18.16 3.63 -9.18
N LEU A 65 18.72 2.62 -8.51
CA LEU A 65 17.99 1.90 -7.47
C LEU A 65 17.71 2.77 -6.24
N LYS A 66 18.67 3.63 -5.83
CA LYS A 66 18.45 4.63 -4.77
C LYS A 66 17.33 5.61 -5.12
N LYS A 67 17.27 6.05 -6.38
CA LYS A 67 16.18 6.91 -6.87
C LYS A 67 14.84 6.18 -6.84
N VAL A 68 14.77 4.93 -7.29
CA VAL A 68 13.53 4.13 -7.26
C VAL A 68 13.04 3.94 -5.82
N VAL A 69 13.95 3.64 -4.87
CA VAL A 69 13.61 3.55 -3.44
C VAL A 69 13.04 4.87 -2.92
N ALA A 70 13.67 6.00 -3.26
CA ALA A 70 13.20 7.33 -2.85
C ALA A 70 11.84 7.68 -3.48
N ASP A 71 11.64 7.34 -4.76
CA ASP A 71 10.38 7.57 -5.47
C ASP A 71 9.25 6.74 -4.84
N THR A 72 9.49 5.46 -4.51
CA THR A 72 8.53 4.59 -3.82
C THR A 72 8.23 5.11 -2.39
N GLU A 73 9.23 5.58 -1.65
CA GLU A 73 9.06 6.15 -0.32
C GLU A 73 8.19 7.43 -0.34
N GLN A 74 8.30 8.23 -1.39
CA GLN A 74 7.47 9.44 -1.58
C GLN A 74 6.02 9.15 -1.96
N MET A 75 5.70 7.94 -2.47
CA MET A 75 4.31 7.58 -2.79
C MET A 75 3.50 7.23 -1.55
N ILE A 76 4.14 6.75 -0.47
CA ILE A 76 3.46 6.31 0.76
C ILE A 76 2.65 7.47 1.39
N PRO A 77 3.19 8.68 1.61
CA PRO A 77 2.42 9.80 2.14
C PRO A 77 1.20 10.18 1.27
N ALA A 78 1.34 10.09 -0.05
CA ALA A 78 0.25 10.41 -0.97
C ALA A 78 -0.91 9.41 -0.87
N VAL A 79 -0.61 8.12 -0.64
CA VAL A 79 -1.64 7.10 -0.40
C VAL A 79 -2.27 7.26 0.98
N GLN A 80 -1.48 7.57 2.01
CA GLN A 80 -1.97 7.82 3.36
C GLN A 80 -2.97 8.99 3.38
N GLN A 81 -2.66 10.09 2.68
CA GLN A 81 -3.59 11.23 2.57
C GLN A 81 -4.91 10.84 1.87
N LYS A 82 -4.84 10.01 0.82
CA LYS A 82 -6.05 9.51 0.15
C LYS A 82 -6.85 8.57 1.05
N LEU A 83 -6.17 7.74 1.84
CA LEU A 83 -6.80 6.84 2.80
C LEU A 83 -7.54 7.65 3.88
N GLU A 84 -6.95 8.74 4.37
CA GLU A 84 -7.55 9.61 5.38
C GLU A 84 -8.86 10.21 4.88
N GLN A 85 -8.83 10.80 3.68
CA GLN A 85 -10.02 11.33 3.02
C GLN A 85 -11.10 10.27 2.77
N ALA A 86 -10.69 9.05 2.40
CA ALA A 86 -11.62 7.95 2.16
C ALA A 86 -12.25 7.43 3.46
N VAL A 87 -11.48 7.41 4.56
CA VAL A 87 -11.96 7.04 5.91
C VAL A 87 -12.96 8.08 6.42
N GLU A 88 -12.63 9.37 6.34
CA GLU A 88 -13.56 10.46 6.73
C GLU A 88 -14.87 10.35 5.93
N ALA A 89 -14.77 10.13 4.62
CA ALA A 89 -15.95 9.96 3.77
C ALA A 89 -16.76 8.70 4.08
N LEU A 90 -16.16 7.65 4.66
CA LEU A 90 -16.82 6.42 5.11
C LEU A 90 -17.47 6.60 6.49
N GLU A 91 -16.80 7.29 7.41
CA GLU A 91 -17.33 7.67 8.73
C GLU A 91 -18.60 8.53 8.58
N LEU A 92 -18.57 9.55 7.71
CA LEU A 92 -19.76 10.36 7.39
C LEU A 92 -20.91 9.53 6.81
N GLN A 93 -20.61 8.48 6.04
CA GLN A 93 -21.64 7.59 5.51
C GLN A 93 -22.25 6.68 6.58
N LEU A 94 -21.44 6.29 7.58
CA LEU A 94 -21.88 5.47 8.71
C LEU A 94 -22.81 6.23 9.65
N GLU A 95 -22.59 7.52 9.84
CA GLU A 95 -23.48 8.38 10.65
C GLU A 95 -24.90 8.42 10.09
N LEU A 96 -25.06 8.29 8.77
CA LEU A 96 -26.37 8.27 8.10
C LEU A 96 -27.08 6.92 8.18
N ILE A 97 -26.38 5.85 8.60
CA ILE A 97 -26.89 4.48 8.59
C ILE A 97 -27.04 4.01 10.04
N GLU A 98 -28.26 4.10 10.57
CA GLU A 98 -28.57 3.65 11.92
C GLU A 98 -28.63 2.13 12.03
N GLU A 99 -29.08 1.44 10.98
CA GLU A 99 -29.26 -0.02 10.98
C GLU A 99 -27.95 -0.78 11.07
N GLU A 100 -27.91 -1.75 12.00
CA GLU A 100 -26.77 -2.64 12.17
C GLU A 100 -26.82 -3.76 11.13
N THR A 101 -26.11 -3.53 10.02
CA THR A 101 -26.01 -4.48 8.90
C THR A 101 -24.60 -5.06 8.81
N ASP A 102 -24.43 -6.17 8.09
CA ASP A 102 -23.10 -6.75 7.89
C ASP A 102 -22.20 -5.82 7.05
N GLU A 103 -22.77 -4.98 6.19
CA GLU A 103 -22.05 -3.92 5.48
C GLU A 103 -21.51 -2.85 6.45
N LYS A 104 -22.26 -2.51 7.49
CA LYS A 104 -21.86 -1.58 8.55
C LYS A 104 -20.70 -2.14 9.37
N LYS A 105 -20.78 -3.40 9.81
CA LYS A 105 -19.68 -4.07 10.51
C LYS A 105 -18.40 -4.11 9.66
N ALA A 106 -18.52 -4.44 8.38
CA ALA A 106 -17.38 -4.45 7.45
C ALA A 106 -16.75 -3.06 7.28
N ALA A 107 -17.58 -2.01 7.21
CA ALA A 107 -17.11 -0.62 7.15
C ALA A 107 -16.35 -0.20 8.43
N VAL A 108 -16.86 -0.54 9.61
CA VAL A 108 -16.20 -0.27 10.89
C VAL A 108 -14.84 -0.97 10.97
N LEU A 109 -14.78 -2.25 10.60
CA LEU A 109 -13.52 -3.00 10.55
C LEU A 109 -12.49 -2.37 9.60
N ALA A 110 -12.93 -1.89 8.42
CA ALA A 110 -12.05 -1.21 7.48
C ALA A 110 -11.49 0.10 8.04
N ILE A 111 -12.29 0.86 8.82
CA ILE A 111 -11.83 2.08 9.49
C ILE A 111 -10.84 1.75 10.60
N GLU A 112 -11.11 0.74 11.43
CA GLU A 112 -10.19 0.30 12.47
C GLU A 112 -8.85 -0.14 11.89
N GLU A 113 -8.86 -0.87 10.77
CA GLU A 113 -7.62 -1.26 10.10
C GLU A 113 -6.86 -0.05 9.52
N ALA A 114 -7.56 0.89 8.90
CA ALA A 114 -6.94 2.12 8.42
C ALA A 114 -6.31 2.93 9.59
N LYS A 115 -6.96 2.98 10.75
CA LYS A 115 -6.44 3.65 11.95
C LYS A 115 -5.16 3.01 12.49
N LYS A 116 -5.07 1.68 12.47
CA LYS A 116 -3.83 0.96 12.87
C LYS A 116 -2.63 1.34 12.01
N ILE A 117 -2.85 1.59 10.71
CA ILE A 117 -1.80 2.03 9.78
C ILE A 117 -1.24 3.40 10.21
N TYR A 118 -2.10 4.34 10.61
CA TYR A 118 -1.67 5.66 11.10
C TYR A 118 -0.91 5.60 12.44
N GLU A 119 -1.29 4.68 13.32
CA GLU A 119 -0.64 4.48 14.62
C GLU A 119 0.69 3.72 14.52
N GLY A 120 1.13 3.34 13.30
CA GLY A 120 2.35 2.59 13.07
C GLY A 120 2.30 1.15 13.58
N GLN A 121 1.10 0.62 13.84
CA GLN A 121 0.93 -0.78 14.21
C GLN A 121 0.84 -1.65 12.94
N PRO A 122 1.56 -2.78 12.87
CA PRO A 122 1.43 -3.68 11.73
C PRO A 122 -0.03 -4.16 11.64
N SER A 123 -0.67 -3.94 10.49
CA SER A 123 -2.00 -4.50 10.19
C SER A 123 -1.94 -6.01 10.49
N SER A 124 -2.75 -6.45 11.46
CA SER A 124 -2.74 -7.83 11.96
C SER A 124 -3.45 -8.80 11.01
N VAL A 125 -3.88 -8.33 9.84
CA VAL A 125 -4.66 -9.09 8.87
C VAL A 125 -4.03 -8.96 7.49
N GLY A 126 -2.88 -9.61 7.33
CA GLY A 126 -2.48 -10.08 6.02
C GLY A 126 -3.57 -11.03 5.50
N ASN A 127 -4.35 -10.56 4.54
CA ASN A 127 -5.24 -11.35 3.67
C ASN A 127 -6.53 -11.95 4.27
N SER A 128 -6.80 -11.89 5.58
CA SER A 128 -7.97 -12.57 6.18
C SER A 128 -9.31 -11.82 6.08
N LEU A 129 -9.31 -10.52 5.78
CA LEU A 129 -10.54 -9.75 5.48
C LEU A 129 -11.09 -10.03 4.06
N PHE A 130 -10.43 -10.90 3.27
CA PHE A 130 -10.59 -10.94 1.82
C PHE A 130 -10.91 -12.30 1.20
N THR A 131 -11.13 -13.35 2.00
CA THR A 131 -11.38 -14.71 1.49
C THR A 131 -12.84 -15.14 1.47
N GLU A 132 -13.80 -14.22 1.49
CA GLU A 132 -15.23 -14.55 1.28
C GLU A 132 -15.85 -13.66 0.19
N ALA A 133 -15.56 -13.99 -1.06
CA ALA A 133 -16.42 -13.71 -2.22
C ALA A 133 -15.88 -14.46 -3.45
N ALA A 134 -16.09 -15.79 -3.48
CA ALA A 134 -16.06 -16.60 -4.69
C ALA A 134 -17.31 -17.50 -4.71
#